data_AF-A0A6G0ZI25-F1
#
_entry.id   AF-A0A6G0ZI25-F1
#
_cell.length_a   1.000
_cell.length_b   1.000
_cell.length_c   1.000
_cell.angle_alpha   90.00
_cell.angle_beta   90.00
_cell.angle_gamma   90.00
#
_symmetry.space_group_name_H-M   'P 1'
#
loop_
_entity.id
_entity.type
_entity.pdbx_description
1 polymer ?
#
loop_
_entity_poly.entity_id
_entity_poly.type
_entity_poly.pdbx_seq_one_letter_code
_entity_poly.pdbx_strand_id
1 'polypeptide(L)'
;MQRFFERVYNFLVVRDVRDCCRYTERNACTIAARVGHLECLKRARIIGCPWDEETCALAAAGGHLDCLQYARENGCPWDESTCNAAVAGNWLHCLKYARQQNCPWSELTISIGILSRSRQCVIWAAENGCPISPHTALNSANDIEMLRLSREISCHWNEDTCAAAARAGNIKCLQFAFTNNCPWDIRTCYYAATRGHFVCLKYAVENGCPVDVRVLYVTRRTSHKRCIKYLESVLKIE
;
A
#
# COMPACT_ATOMS: atom_id res chain seq x y z
N MET A 1 0.55 -21.40 42.12
CA MET A 1 1.59 -21.68 41.10
C MET A 1 1.65 -23.14 40.62
N GLN A 2 1.18 -24.15 41.38
CA GLN A 2 1.12 -25.55 40.89
C GLN A 2 -0.17 -25.92 40.11
N ARG A 3 -1.32 -25.25 40.36
CA ARG A 3 -2.59 -25.53 39.66
C ARG A 3 -2.70 -24.99 38.23
N PHE A 4 -1.75 -24.16 37.79
CA PHE A 4 -1.69 -23.67 36.40
C PHE A 4 -0.98 -24.68 35.48
N PHE A 5 -0.01 -25.43 36.03
CA PHE A 5 0.70 -26.49 35.30
C PHE A 5 -0.13 -27.76 35.12
N GLU A 6 -0.97 -28.13 36.09
CA GLU A 6 -1.85 -29.32 35.97
C GLU A 6 -2.96 -29.17 34.91
N ARG A 7 -3.42 -27.94 34.62
CA ARG A 7 -4.38 -27.67 33.53
C ARG A 7 -3.76 -27.80 32.14
N VAL A 8 -2.43 -27.73 32.03
CA VAL A 8 -1.70 -27.99 30.77
C VAL A 8 -1.44 -29.49 30.60
N TYR A 9 -1.36 -30.27 31.69
CA TYR A 9 -1.03 -31.70 31.66
C TYR A 9 -2.25 -32.63 31.53
N ASN A 10 -3.43 -32.24 32.03
CA ASN A 10 -4.66 -33.05 31.89
C ASN A 10 -5.47 -32.79 30.60
N PHE A 11 -4.84 -32.23 29.57
CA PHE A 11 -5.42 -32.05 28.23
C PHE A 11 -5.10 -33.22 27.28
N LEU A 12 -4.83 -34.42 27.83
CA LEU A 12 -4.52 -35.63 27.05
C LEU A 12 -5.63 -36.69 27.10
N VAL A 13 -6.82 -36.37 27.62
CA VAL A 13 -7.98 -37.28 27.53
C VAL A 13 -9.19 -36.56 26.94
N VAL A 14 -9.03 -36.00 25.75
CA VAL A 14 -10.19 -35.71 24.89
C VAL A 14 -10.43 -36.95 24.04
N ARG A 15 -11.45 -37.70 24.43
CA ARG A 15 -11.82 -39.01 23.88
C ARG A 15 -12.51 -38.94 22.51
N ASP A 16 -12.67 -37.76 21.93
CA ASP A 16 -13.17 -37.61 20.57
C ASP A 16 -12.62 -36.34 19.93
N VAL A 17 -11.78 -36.50 18.90
CA VAL A 17 -11.12 -35.40 18.16
C VAL A 17 -12.14 -34.53 17.42
N ARG A 18 -13.38 -35.01 17.27
CA ARG A 18 -14.42 -34.41 16.42
C ARG A 18 -15.18 -33.26 17.08
N ASP A 19 -15.21 -33.17 18.41
CA ASP A 19 -15.94 -32.12 19.14
C ASP A 19 -15.08 -30.91 19.56
N CYS A 20 -13.73 -31.03 19.53
CA CYS A 20 -12.84 -29.88 19.70
C CYS A 20 -12.97 -28.84 18.56
N CYS A 21 -13.45 -29.26 17.39
CA CYS A 21 -13.58 -28.41 16.21
C CYS A 21 -14.65 -27.31 16.30
N ARG A 22 -15.49 -27.26 17.34
CA ARG A 22 -16.55 -26.23 17.43
C ARG A 22 -16.12 -24.92 18.10
N TYR A 23 -15.08 -24.89 18.94
CA TYR A 23 -14.78 -23.68 19.73
C TYR A 23 -13.30 -23.34 20.01
N THR A 24 -12.31 -24.17 19.69
CA THR A 24 -10.90 -23.73 19.76
C THR A 24 -10.58 -22.87 18.53
N GLU A 25 -10.86 -21.57 18.69
CA GLU A 25 -10.49 -20.42 17.89
C GLU A 25 -10.09 -20.75 16.44
N ARG A 26 -11.06 -20.66 15.52
CA ARG A 26 -10.85 -20.74 14.05
C ARG A 26 -9.64 -19.92 13.55
N ASN A 27 -9.19 -18.95 14.34
CA ASN A 27 -8.12 -18.01 14.03
C ASN A 27 -6.81 -18.27 14.81
N ALA A 28 -6.66 -19.40 15.51
CA ALA A 28 -5.45 -19.69 16.29
C ALA A 28 -4.19 -19.70 15.41
N CYS A 29 -4.28 -20.31 14.21
CA CYS A 29 -3.20 -20.30 13.22
C CYS A 29 -2.88 -18.88 12.74
N THR A 30 -3.90 -18.09 12.35
CA THR A 30 -3.72 -16.73 11.84
C THR A 30 -3.14 -15.79 12.91
N ILE A 31 -3.59 -15.89 14.16
CA ILE A 31 -3.06 -15.10 15.28
C ILE A 31 -1.62 -15.49 15.59
N ALA A 32 -1.32 -16.80 15.70
CA ALA A 32 0.03 -17.27 15.97
C ALA A 32 1.01 -16.86 14.85
N ALA A 33 0.58 -16.96 13.59
CA ALA A 33 1.33 -16.50 12.43
C ALA A 33 1.60 -14.99 12.48
N ARG A 34 0.58 -14.17 12.75
CA ARG A 34 0.69 -12.70 12.82
C ARG A 34 1.67 -12.20 13.87
N VAL A 35 1.75 -12.91 15.00
CA VAL A 35 2.59 -12.52 16.16
C VAL A 35 3.95 -13.23 16.13
N GLY A 36 4.15 -14.20 15.24
CA GLY A 36 5.43 -14.90 15.09
C GLY A 36 5.65 -16.00 16.11
N HIS A 37 4.58 -16.60 16.63
CA HIS A 37 4.66 -17.69 17.60
C HIS A 37 4.62 -19.04 16.89
N LEU A 38 5.75 -19.43 16.28
CA LEU A 38 5.88 -20.66 15.50
C LEU A 38 5.41 -21.91 16.26
N GLU A 39 5.78 -22.06 17.53
CA GLU A 39 5.39 -23.23 18.32
C GLU A 39 3.88 -23.27 18.59
N CYS A 40 3.25 -22.11 18.74
CA CYS A 40 1.79 -22.03 18.84
C CYS A 40 1.12 -22.37 17.50
N LEU A 41 1.70 -21.93 16.38
CA LEU A 41 1.23 -22.28 15.05
C LEU A 41 1.32 -23.80 14.77
N LYS A 42 2.46 -24.42 15.10
CA LYS A 42 2.64 -25.88 15.02
C LYS A 42 1.61 -26.63 15.86
N ARG A 43 1.43 -26.20 17.11
CA ARG A 43 0.46 -26.83 18.03
C ARG A 43 -0.97 -26.67 17.54
N ALA A 44 -1.35 -25.48 17.08
CA ALA A 44 -2.65 -25.22 16.48
C ALA A 44 -2.90 -26.16 15.29
N ARG A 45 -1.86 -26.37 14.46
CA ARG A 45 -1.97 -27.28 13.31
C ARG A 45 -2.16 -28.74 13.73
N ILE A 46 -1.45 -29.23 14.75
CA ILE A 46 -1.60 -30.59 15.29
C ILE A 46 -3.03 -30.83 15.83
N ILE A 47 -3.64 -29.81 16.46
CA ILE A 47 -5.02 -29.87 16.99
C ILE A 47 -6.07 -29.83 15.86
N GLY A 48 -5.65 -29.64 14.60
CA GLY A 48 -6.54 -29.59 13.45
C GLY A 48 -7.16 -28.22 13.22
N CYS A 49 -6.56 -27.14 13.75
CA CYS A 49 -7.00 -25.79 13.42
C CYS A 49 -6.84 -25.56 11.91
N PRO A 50 -7.87 -25.01 11.23
CA PRO A 50 -7.76 -24.68 9.82
C PRO A 50 -6.74 -23.56 9.61
N TRP A 51 -6.21 -23.52 8.40
CA TRP A 51 -5.48 -22.38 7.87
C TRP A 51 -5.90 -22.15 6.42
N ASP A 52 -5.60 -20.98 5.94
CA ASP A 52 -5.92 -20.44 4.63
C ASP A 52 -4.83 -19.43 4.22
N GLU A 53 -5.02 -18.79 3.08
CA GLU A 53 -4.10 -17.82 2.50
C GLU A 53 -3.79 -16.67 3.48
N GLU A 54 -4.77 -16.30 4.32
CA GLU A 54 -4.63 -15.25 5.35
C GLU A 54 -3.56 -15.63 6.39
N THR A 55 -3.38 -16.92 6.70
CA THR A 55 -2.34 -17.37 7.65
C THR A 55 -0.94 -17.02 7.13
N CYS A 56 -0.66 -17.28 5.85
CA CYS A 56 0.59 -16.89 5.21
C CYS A 56 0.73 -15.37 5.11
N ALA A 57 -0.34 -14.67 4.73
CA ALA A 57 -0.32 -13.22 4.60
C ALA A 57 -0.04 -12.51 5.93
N LEU A 58 -0.62 -12.99 7.04
CA LEU A 58 -0.39 -12.40 8.35
C LEU A 58 1.00 -12.72 8.91
N ALA A 59 1.55 -13.91 8.66
CA ALA A 59 2.96 -14.18 8.96
C ALA A 59 3.87 -13.20 8.22
N ALA A 60 3.61 -12.98 6.92
CA ALA A 60 4.34 -12.03 6.10
C ALA A 60 4.17 -10.58 6.59
N ALA A 61 2.96 -10.16 7.00
CA ALA A 61 2.69 -8.83 7.56
C ALA A 61 3.46 -8.56 8.85
N GLY A 62 3.65 -9.57 9.70
CA GLY A 62 4.44 -9.50 10.92
C GLY A 62 5.95 -9.67 10.71
N GLY A 63 6.38 -10.01 9.49
CA GLY A 63 7.79 -10.25 9.18
C GLY A 63 8.32 -11.59 9.70
N HIS A 64 7.42 -12.51 10.05
CA HIS A 64 7.72 -13.79 10.68
C HIS A 64 7.97 -14.87 9.63
N LEU A 65 9.18 -14.85 9.06
CA LEU A 65 9.58 -15.76 7.99
C LEU A 65 9.55 -17.23 8.40
N ASP A 66 9.86 -17.53 9.66
CA ASP A 66 9.81 -18.88 10.22
C ASP A 66 8.39 -19.45 10.24
N CYS A 67 7.40 -18.63 10.61
CA CYS A 67 5.99 -18.98 10.55
C CYS A 67 5.51 -19.15 9.10
N LEU A 68 5.94 -18.26 8.20
CA LEU A 68 5.62 -18.33 6.77
C LEU A 68 6.20 -19.59 6.12
N GLN A 69 7.45 -19.93 6.42
CA GLN A 69 8.12 -21.14 5.95
C GLN A 69 7.38 -22.39 6.41
N TYR A 70 7.11 -22.48 7.71
CA TYR A 70 6.37 -23.62 8.27
C TYR A 70 4.99 -23.78 7.65
N ALA A 71 4.23 -22.69 7.54
CA ALA A 71 2.91 -22.71 6.91
C ALA A 71 3.00 -23.22 5.46
N ARG A 72 3.93 -22.68 4.66
CA ARG A 72 4.11 -23.06 3.27
C ARG A 72 4.51 -24.52 3.10
N GLU A 73 5.53 -24.98 3.83
CA GLU A 73 6.07 -26.34 3.75
C GLU A 73 5.03 -27.41 4.14
N ASN A 74 4.06 -27.04 4.96
CA ASN A 74 3.00 -27.95 5.41
C ASN A 74 1.71 -27.81 4.57
N GLY A 75 1.75 -27.09 3.45
CA GLY A 75 0.65 -27.01 2.49
C GLY A 75 -0.42 -25.97 2.84
N CYS A 76 -0.10 -24.97 3.65
CA CYS A 76 -0.94 -23.78 3.75
C CYS A 76 -1.00 -23.09 2.38
N PRO A 77 -2.19 -22.77 1.86
CA PRO A 77 -2.30 -22.01 0.63
C PRO A 77 -1.78 -20.59 0.83
N TRP A 78 -1.49 -19.93 -0.28
CA TRP A 78 -1.12 -18.52 -0.34
C TRP A 78 -1.56 -17.91 -1.66
N ASP A 79 -1.65 -16.60 -1.68
CA ASP A 79 -1.98 -15.80 -2.85
C ASP A 79 -1.17 -14.50 -2.86
N GLU A 80 -1.54 -13.57 -3.73
CA GLU A 80 -0.87 -12.27 -3.86
C GLU A 80 -0.89 -11.44 -2.58
N SER A 81 -1.86 -11.70 -1.68
CA SER A 81 -1.95 -11.00 -0.40
C SER A 81 -0.73 -11.26 0.47
N THR A 82 -0.06 -12.41 0.31
CA THR A 82 1.18 -12.72 1.05
C THR A 82 2.33 -11.81 0.64
N CYS A 83 2.53 -11.60 -0.67
CA CYS A 83 3.52 -10.64 -1.17
C CYS A 83 3.14 -9.20 -0.78
N ASN A 84 1.86 -8.82 -0.92
CA ASN A 84 1.36 -7.50 -0.54
C ASN A 84 1.60 -7.18 0.94
N ALA A 85 1.36 -8.16 1.82
CA ALA A 85 1.56 -8.04 3.25
C ALA A 85 3.05 -7.90 3.61
N ALA A 86 3.92 -8.72 3.01
CA ALA A 86 5.37 -8.60 3.18
C ALA A 86 5.86 -7.21 2.78
N VAL A 87 5.37 -6.70 1.64
CA VAL A 87 5.70 -5.36 1.15
C VAL A 87 5.16 -4.28 2.09
N ALA A 88 3.91 -4.37 2.55
CA ALA A 88 3.31 -3.37 3.43
C ALA A 88 4.06 -3.21 4.76
N GLY A 89 4.63 -4.30 5.30
CA GLY A 89 5.49 -4.29 6.48
C GLY A 89 6.97 -4.01 6.19
N ASN A 90 7.34 -3.78 4.92
CA ASN A 90 8.72 -3.66 4.45
C ASN A 90 9.63 -4.86 4.81
N TRP A 91 9.06 -6.06 4.86
CA TRP A 91 9.76 -7.29 5.23
C TRP A 91 10.38 -7.99 4.01
N LEU A 92 11.53 -7.47 3.56
CA LEU A 92 12.21 -7.95 2.35
C LEU A 92 12.51 -9.47 2.38
N HIS A 93 12.89 -10.01 3.52
CA HIS A 93 13.20 -11.43 3.68
C HIS A 93 11.97 -12.32 3.46
N CYS A 94 10.79 -11.88 3.92
CA CYS A 94 9.52 -12.57 3.66
C CYS A 94 9.14 -12.50 2.18
N LEU A 95 9.29 -11.32 1.55
CA LEU A 95 9.01 -11.14 0.12
C LEU A 95 9.91 -12.00 -0.76
N LYS A 96 11.22 -12.03 -0.47
CA LYS A 96 12.20 -12.87 -1.19
C LYS A 96 11.82 -14.35 -1.11
N TYR A 97 11.51 -14.84 0.09
CA TYR A 97 11.09 -16.22 0.28
C TYR A 97 9.81 -16.55 -0.48
N ALA A 98 8.77 -15.71 -0.35
CA ALA A 98 7.51 -15.90 -1.05
C ALA A 98 7.73 -16.00 -2.57
N ARG A 99 8.56 -15.13 -3.14
CA ARG A 99 8.87 -15.16 -4.58
C ARG A 99 9.74 -16.34 -5.02
N GLN A 100 10.72 -16.75 -4.23
CA GLN A 100 11.53 -17.97 -4.52
C GLN A 100 10.66 -19.22 -4.64
N GLN A 101 9.55 -19.26 -3.92
CA GLN A 101 8.60 -20.37 -3.90
C GLN A 101 7.41 -20.16 -4.87
N ASN A 102 7.50 -19.17 -5.76
CA ASN A 102 6.49 -18.83 -6.77
C ASN A 102 5.14 -18.34 -6.21
N CYS A 103 5.12 -17.69 -5.04
CA CYS A 103 3.95 -16.94 -4.60
C CYS A 103 3.62 -15.85 -5.65
N PRO A 104 2.36 -15.73 -6.10
CA PRO A 104 1.99 -14.71 -7.06
C PRO A 104 2.14 -13.30 -6.46
N TRP A 105 2.29 -12.31 -7.33
CA TRP A 105 2.20 -10.90 -7.01
C TRP A 105 1.43 -10.19 -8.13
N SER A 106 0.94 -8.99 -7.86
CA SER A 106 0.27 -8.16 -8.87
C SER A 106 0.83 -6.75 -8.90
N GLU A 107 0.35 -5.94 -9.83
CA GLU A 107 0.69 -4.52 -9.91
C GLU A 107 0.36 -3.73 -8.62
N LEU A 108 -0.55 -4.27 -7.79
CA LEU A 108 -0.88 -3.72 -6.48
C LEU A 108 0.28 -3.85 -5.49
N THR A 109 1.16 -4.85 -5.65
CA THR A 109 2.27 -5.11 -4.72
C THR A 109 3.21 -3.90 -4.64
N ILE A 110 3.62 -3.33 -5.78
CA ILE A 110 4.45 -2.11 -5.81
C ILE A 110 3.65 -0.89 -5.31
N SER A 111 2.38 -0.77 -5.70
CA SER A 111 1.51 0.34 -5.28
C SER A 111 1.36 0.41 -3.75
N ILE A 112 1.17 -0.74 -3.10
CA ILE A 112 1.11 -0.88 -1.65
C ILE A 112 2.45 -0.49 -1.02
N GLY A 113 3.56 -0.94 -1.59
CA GLY A 113 4.88 -0.59 -1.08
C GLY A 113 5.16 0.91 -1.11
N ILE A 114 4.67 1.60 -2.15
CA ILE A 114 4.74 3.07 -2.25
C ILE A 114 3.90 3.74 -1.17
N LEU A 115 2.65 3.31 -0.97
CA LEU A 115 1.77 3.87 0.07
C LEU A 115 2.30 3.62 1.49
N SER A 116 2.89 2.45 1.73
CA SER A 116 3.48 2.05 3.00
C SER A 116 4.94 2.45 3.18
N ARG A 117 5.50 3.29 2.29
CA ARG A 117 6.89 3.80 2.34
C ARG A 117 7.96 2.70 2.37
N SER A 118 7.67 1.54 1.81
CA SER A 118 8.48 0.31 1.90
C SER A 118 9.51 0.25 0.78
N ARG A 119 10.45 1.20 0.80
CA ARG A 119 11.43 1.46 -0.26
C ARG A 119 12.19 0.21 -0.70
N GLN A 120 12.73 -0.54 0.26
CA GLN A 120 13.58 -1.69 -0.04
C GLN A 120 12.81 -2.80 -0.76
N CYS A 121 11.58 -3.06 -0.34
CA CYS A 121 10.73 -4.05 -0.98
C CYS A 121 10.28 -3.62 -2.37
N VAL A 122 9.97 -2.33 -2.56
CA VAL A 122 9.58 -1.77 -3.87
C VAL A 122 10.70 -1.90 -4.90
N ILE A 123 11.92 -1.49 -4.54
CA ILE A 123 13.09 -1.59 -5.44
C ILE A 123 13.31 -3.03 -5.85
N TRP A 124 13.37 -3.93 -4.85
CA TRP A 124 13.61 -5.34 -5.13
C TRP A 124 12.49 -5.97 -5.97
N ALA A 125 11.22 -5.65 -5.69
CA ALA A 125 10.10 -6.15 -6.48
C ALA A 125 10.17 -5.68 -7.94
N ALA A 126 10.48 -4.39 -8.17
CA ALA A 126 10.64 -3.84 -9.52
C ALA A 126 11.79 -4.50 -10.29
N GLU A 127 12.96 -4.66 -9.66
CA GLU A 127 14.14 -5.33 -10.25
C GLU A 127 13.86 -6.80 -10.61
N ASN A 128 12.95 -7.46 -9.89
CA ASN A 128 12.61 -8.86 -10.10
C ASN A 128 11.35 -9.05 -10.98
N GLY A 129 10.93 -8.00 -11.69
CA GLY A 129 9.88 -8.08 -12.72
C GLY A 129 8.45 -8.03 -12.18
N CYS A 130 8.23 -7.46 -10.99
CA CYS A 130 6.87 -7.14 -10.54
C CYS A 130 6.25 -6.09 -11.48
N PRO A 131 5.01 -6.28 -11.97
CA PRO A 131 4.36 -5.31 -12.85
C PRO A 131 4.27 -3.92 -12.22
N ILE A 132 4.64 -2.88 -12.98
CA ILE A 132 4.59 -1.49 -12.54
C ILE A 132 3.39 -0.82 -13.20
N SER A 133 2.35 -0.56 -12.42
CA SER A 133 1.18 0.20 -12.90
C SER A 133 1.49 1.69 -12.98
N PRO A 134 0.98 2.44 -13.97
CA PRO A 134 0.99 3.91 -13.97
C PRO A 134 0.32 4.51 -12.71
N HIS A 135 -0.63 3.79 -12.10
CA HIS A 135 -1.26 4.18 -10.83
C HIS A 135 -0.28 4.25 -9.65
N THR A 136 0.90 3.64 -9.76
CA THR A 136 1.98 3.76 -8.77
C THR A 136 2.41 5.21 -8.58
N ALA A 137 2.55 5.96 -9.68
CA ALA A 137 2.96 7.36 -9.65
C ALA A 137 1.91 8.25 -8.95
N LEU A 138 0.63 7.96 -9.18
CA LEU A 138 -0.50 8.61 -8.52
C LEU A 138 -0.45 8.47 -7.00
N ASN A 139 -0.21 7.25 -6.51
CA ASN A 139 -0.11 6.97 -5.08
C ASN A 139 1.09 7.66 -4.43
N SER A 140 2.16 7.87 -5.20
CA SER A 140 3.36 8.55 -4.74
C SER A 140 3.27 10.08 -4.75
N ALA A 141 2.29 10.68 -5.44
CA ALA A 141 2.20 12.13 -5.65
C ALA A 141 1.98 12.96 -4.37
N ASN A 142 1.68 12.31 -3.24
CA ASN A 142 1.55 12.95 -1.93
C ASN A 142 2.87 13.01 -1.13
N ASP A 143 3.92 12.30 -1.58
CA ASP A 143 5.20 12.22 -0.87
C ASP A 143 6.37 12.28 -1.85
N ILE A 144 7.23 13.27 -1.66
CA ILE A 144 8.37 13.51 -2.53
C ILE A 144 9.33 12.32 -2.57
N GLU A 145 9.54 11.63 -1.45
CA GLU A 145 10.46 10.48 -1.40
C GLU A 145 9.91 9.30 -2.19
N MET A 146 8.61 9.04 -2.07
CA MET A 146 7.97 7.99 -2.83
C MET A 146 7.83 8.34 -4.30
N LEU A 147 7.63 9.62 -4.63
CA LEU A 147 7.59 10.07 -6.02
C LEU A 147 8.97 9.90 -6.67
N ARG A 148 10.05 10.25 -5.98
CA ARG A 148 11.43 9.95 -6.42
C ARG A 148 11.63 8.45 -6.64
N LEU A 149 11.19 7.62 -5.69
CA LEU A 149 11.27 6.16 -5.83
C LEU A 149 10.48 5.65 -7.04
N SER A 150 9.28 6.18 -7.31
CA SER A 150 8.51 5.79 -8.50
C SER A 150 9.28 6.08 -9.80
N ARG A 151 10.07 7.16 -9.83
CA ARG A 151 10.93 7.48 -10.97
C ARG A 151 12.12 6.53 -11.08
N GLU A 152 12.72 6.18 -9.94
CA GLU A 152 13.86 5.26 -9.86
C GLU A 152 13.51 3.87 -10.38
N ILE A 153 12.31 3.36 -10.07
CA ILE A 153 11.80 2.09 -10.63
C ILE A 153 11.33 2.22 -12.09
N SER A 154 11.61 3.35 -12.77
CA SER A 154 11.20 3.62 -14.15
C SER A 154 9.68 3.58 -14.38
N CYS A 155 8.88 3.96 -13.38
CA CYS A 155 7.43 4.11 -13.57
C CYS A 155 7.15 5.21 -14.59
N HIS A 156 6.30 4.90 -15.57
CA HIS A 156 5.80 5.91 -16.50
C HIS A 156 4.87 6.88 -15.77
N TRP A 157 5.03 8.17 -16.05
CA TRP A 157 4.21 9.24 -15.47
C TRP A 157 3.36 9.88 -16.55
N ASN A 158 2.11 10.14 -16.22
CA ASN A 158 1.14 10.81 -17.08
C ASN A 158 0.57 12.06 -16.38
N GLU A 159 -0.37 12.73 -17.02
CA GLU A 159 -1.02 13.95 -16.53
C GLU A 159 -1.67 13.75 -15.16
N ASP A 160 -2.07 12.53 -14.85
CA ASP A 160 -2.71 12.20 -13.58
C ASP A 160 -1.75 12.38 -12.40
N THR A 161 -0.45 12.13 -12.57
CA THR A 161 0.57 12.31 -11.51
C THR A 161 0.66 13.79 -11.07
N CYS A 162 0.78 14.71 -12.04
CA CYS A 162 0.75 16.15 -11.77
C CYS A 162 -0.60 16.58 -11.16
N ALA A 163 -1.71 16.08 -11.71
CA ALA A 163 -3.04 16.38 -11.21
C ALA A 163 -3.25 15.90 -9.76
N ALA A 164 -2.71 14.73 -9.39
CA ALA A 164 -2.75 14.20 -8.03
C ALA A 164 -1.89 15.00 -7.06
N ALA A 165 -0.68 15.41 -7.45
CA ALA A 165 0.17 16.28 -6.64
C ALA A 165 -0.53 17.63 -6.36
N ALA A 166 -1.17 18.22 -7.38
CA ALA A 166 -1.95 19.43 -7.27
C ALA A 166 -3.21 19.26 -6.40
N ARG A 167 -3.93 18.14 -6.54
CA ARG A 167 -5.08 17.78 -5.71
C ARG A 167 -4.74 17.62 -4.23
N ALA A 168 -3.55 17.09 -3.93
CA ALA A 168 -3.04 16.93 -2.57
C ALA A 168 -2.45 18.24 -2.01
N GLY A 169 -2.20 19.24 -2.86
CA GLY A 169 -1.59 20.51 -2.46
C GLY A 169 -0.08 20.44 -2.24
N ASN A 170 0.57 19.37 -2.69
CA ASN A 170 2.01 19.18 -2.51
C ASN A 170 2.79 19.86 -3.62
N ILE A 171 3.15 21.12 -3.38
CA ILE A 171 3.93 21.91 -4.34
C ILE A 171 5.28 21.24 -4.67
N LYS A 172 5.95 20.62 -3.69
CA LYS A 172 7.23 19.93 -3.91
C LYS A 172 7.09 18.78 -4.90
N CYS A 173 6.03 17.98 -4.76
CA CYS A 173 5.74 16.87 -5.68
C CYS A 173 5.36 17.39 -7.06
N LEU A 174 4.54 18.45 -7.14
CA LEU A 174 4.14 19.04 -8.42
C LEU A 174 5.35 19.63 -9.18
N GLN A 175 6.20 20.38 -8.48
CA GLN A 175 7.44 20.91 -9.03
C GLN A 175 8.35 19.78 -9.52
N PHE A 176 8.57 18.77 -8.68
CA PHE A 176 9.43 17.65 -9.04
C PHE A 176 8.88 16.83 -10.22
N ALA A 177 7.57 16.59 -10.26
CA ALA A 177 6.93 15.91 -11.37
C ALA A 177 7.15 16.69 -12.69
N PHE A 178 6.84 17.98 -12.67
CA PHE A 178 6.99 18.84 -13.84
C PHE A 178 8.44 18.98 -14.31
N THR A 179 9.40 19.22 -13.41
CA THR A 179 10.82 19.34 -13.79
C THR A 179 11.42 18.05 -14.35
N ASN A 180 10.76 16.91 -14.13
CA ASN A 180 11.15 15.61 -14.67
C ASN A 180 10.28 15.20 -15.87
N ASN A 181 9.70 16.17 -16.58
CA ASN A 181 8.92 16.00 -17.80
C ASN A 181 7.62 15.19 -17.63
N CYS A 182 7.01 15.24 -16.44
CA CYS A 182 5.63 14.76 -16.30
C CYS A 182 4.69 15.72 -17.06
N PRO A 183 3.85 15.23 -17.98
CA PRO A 183 2.87 16.09 -18.61
C PRO A 183 1.84 16.56 -17.58
N TRP A 184 1.17 17.67 -17.88
CA TRP A 184 0.01 18.13 -17.14
C TRP A 184 -1.08 18.58 -18.10
N ASP A 185 -2.32 18.53 -17.63
CA ASP A 185 -3.46 19.10 -18.35
C ASP A 185 -4.28 19.99 -17.42
N ILE A 186 -5.43 20.44 -17.92
CA ILE A 186 -6.33 21.35 -17.22
C ILE A 186 -6.79 20.83 -15.85
N ARG A 187 -6.76 19.51 -15.62
CA ARG A 187 -7.14 18.89 -14.34
C ARG A 187 -6.19 19.31 -13.22
N THR A 188 -4.93 19.62 -13.52
CA THR A 188 -3.95 20.13 -12.54
C THR A 188 -4.41 21.45 -11.95
N CYS A 189 -4.72 22.45 -12.79
CA CYS A 189 -5.28 23.73 -12.37
C CYS A 189 -6.66 23.56 -11.72
N TYR A 190 -7.52 22.72 -12.29
CA TYR A 190 -8.85 22.43 -11.73
C TYR A 190 -8.79 21.93 -10.29
N TYR A 191 -7.99 20.90 -10.01
CA TYR A 191 -7.89 20.34 -8.66
C TYR A 191 -7.21 21.30 -7.68
N ALA A 192 -6.15 22.00 -8.11
CA ALA A 192 -5.49 22.99 -7.25
C ALA A 192 -6.46 24.12 -6.85
N ALA A 193 -7.25 24.62 -7.80
CA ALA A 193 -8.19 25.71 -7.55
C ALA A 193 -9.36 25.29 -6.65
N THR A 194 -10.01 24.17 -6.99
CA THR A 194 -11.20 23.67 -6.26
C THR A 194 -10.90 23.18 -4.85
N ARG A 195 -9.65 22.76 -4.58
CA ARG A 195 -9.17 22.39 -3.22
C ARG A 195 -8.52 23.55 -2.47
N GLY A 196 -8.40 24.73 -3.09
CA GLY A 196 -7.84 25.92 -2.45
C GLY A 196 -6.32 25.92 -2.32
N HIS A 197 -5.62 25.07 -3.06
CA HIS A 197 -4.16 24.99 -3.08
C HIS A 197 -3.56 26.08 -3.97
N PHE A 198 -3.68 27.33 -3.51
CA PHE A 198 -3.27 28.53 -4.25
C PHE A 198 -1.83 28.47 -4.77
N VAL A 199 -0.88 27.96 -3.98
CA VAL A 199 0.53 27.86 -4.39
C VAL A 199 0.70 26.90 -5.56
N CYS A 200 0.01 25.76 -5.55
CA CYS A 200 0.03 24.81 -6.67
C CYS A 200 -0.63 25.40 -7.91
N LEU A 201 -1.76 26.10 -7.73
CA LEU A 201 -2.47 26.75 -8.83
C LEU A 201 -1.61 27.82 -9.51
N LYS A 202 -1.04 28.72 -8.70
CA LYS A 202 -0.17 29.80 -9.19
C LYS A 202 1.02 29.23 -9.96
N TYR A 203 1.69 28.24 -9.38
CA TYR A 203 2.84 27.59 -10.03
C TYR A 203 2.45 26.93 -11.36
N ALA A 204 1.35 26.18 -11.40
CA ALA A 204 0.90 25.51 -12.62
C ALA A 204 0.57 26.53 -13.73
N VAL A 205 -0.17 27.59 -13.43
CA VAL A 205 -0.53 28.63 -14.40
C VAL A 205 0.71 29.38 -14.91
N GLU A 206 1.62 29.78 -14.02
CA GLU A 206 2.85 30.50 -14.40
C GLU A 206 3.79 29.68 -15.30
N ASN A 207 3.72 28.36 -15.23
CA ASN A 207 4.52 27.45 -16.05
C ASN A 207 3.76 26.93 -17.29
N GLY A 208 2.59 27.51 -17.61
CA GLY A 208 1.87 27.23 -18.86
C GLY A 208 0.91 26.04 -18.78
N CYS A 209 0.51 25.60 -17.59
CA CYS A 209 -0.59 24.64 -17.46
C CYS A 209 -1.90 25.27 -17.99
N PRO A 210 -2.66 24.57 -18.85
CA PRO A 210 -3.87 25.13 -19.44
C PRO A 210 -4.92 25.44 -18.37
N VAL A 211 -5.56 26.59 -18.50
CA VAL A 211 -6.65 27.05 -17.64
C VAL A 211 -7.75 27.66 -18.49
N ASP A 212 -9.01 27.37 -18.16
CA ASP A 212 -10.15 27.92 -18.87
C ASP A 212 -11.25 28.43 -17.91
N VAL A 213 -12.29 29.03 -18.50
CA VAL A 213 -13.42 29.60 -17.77
C VAL A 213 -14.22 28.58 -16.95
N ARG A 214 -14.16 27.29 -17.29
CA ARG A 214 -14.85 26.23 -16.53
C ARG A 214 -14.18 26.05 -15.17
N VAL A 215 -12.85 26.12 -15.12
CA VAL A 215 -12.10 26.09 -13.84
C VAL A 215 -12.54 27.23 -12.93
N LEU A 216 -12.65 28.45 -13.46
CA LEU A 216 -13.14 29.61 -12.70
C LEU A 216 -14.59 29.43 -12.21
N TYR A 217 -15.49 29.00 -13.10
CA TYR A 217 -16.90 28.77 -12.77
C TYR A 217 -17.07 27.82 -11.59
N VAL A 218 -16.33 26.69 -11.59
CA VAL A 218 -16.40 25.72 -10.49
C VAL A 218 -15.74 26.29 -9.23
N THR A 219 -14.61 26.99 -9.36
CA THR A 219 -13.90 27.57 -8.21
C THR A 219 -14.73 28.65 -7.50
N ARG A 220 -15.55 29.42 -8.23
CA ARG A 220 -16.49 30.41 -7.63
C ARG A 220 -17.54 29.79 -6.70
N ARG A 221 -17.85 28.50 -6.87
CA ARG A 221 -18.74 27.75 -5.98
C ARG A 221 -18.05 27.26 -4.70
N THR A 222 -16.74 27.47 -4.58
CA THR A 222 -15.93 27.12 -3.40
C THR A 222 -15.67 28.35 -2.53
N SER A 223 -15.21 28.16 -1.30
CA SER A 223 -14.87 29.27 -0.38
C SER A 223 -13.46 29.84 -0.61
N HIS A 224 -12.73 29.40 -1.65
CA HIS A 224 -11.31 29.70 -1.85
C HIS A 224 -11.06 31.03 -2.58
N LYS A 225 -11.36 32.15 -1.89
CA LYS A 225 -11.27 33.53 -2.43
C LYS A 225 -9.94 33.87 -3.11
N ARG A 226 -8.81 33.35 -2.61
CA ARG A 226 -7.48 33.59 -3.22
C ARG A 226 -7.36 32.97 -4.61
N CYS A 227 -7.84 31.74 -4.79
CA CYS A 227 -7.84 31.07 -6.09
C CYS A 227 -8.79 31.76 -7.06
N ILE A 228 -9.98 32.17 -6.60
CA ILE A 228 -10.98 32.88 -7.43
C ILE A 228 -10.38 34.18 -7.99
N LYS A 229 -9.89 35.08 -7.12
CA LYS A 229 -9.31 36.36 -7.53
C LYS A 229 -8.15 36.19 -8.50
N TYR A 230 -7.31 35.18 -8.27
CA TYR A 230 -6.18 34.89 -9.15
C TYR A 230 -6.66 34.42 -10.53
N LEU A 231 -7.62 33.50 -10.60
CA LEU A 231 -8.19 33.04 -11.87
C LEU A 231 -8.91 34.15 -12.63
N GLU A 232 -9.63 35.04 -11.94
CA GLU A 232 -10.26 36.23 -12.54
C GLU A 232 -9.21 37.13 -13.21
N SER A 233 -8.10 37.39 -12.51
CA SER A 233 -6.99 38.18 -13.06
C SER A 233 -6.31 37.53 -14.26
N VAL A 234 -6.11 36.21 -14.23
CA VAL A 234 -5.45 35.45 -15.30
C VAL A 234 -6.33 35.36 -16.54
N LEU A 235 -7.63 35.12 -16.36
CA LEU A 235 -8.59 34.98 -17.45
C LEU A 235 -9.11 36.33 -17.98
N LYS A 236 -8.71 37.45 -17.36
CA LYS A 236 -9.18 38.81 -17.68
C LYS A 236 -10.70 38.93 -17.63
N ILE A 237 -11.32 38.28 -16.64
CA ILE A 237 -12.76 38.32 -16.40
C ILE A 237 -12.98 39.22 -15.19
N GLU A 238 -13.56 40.40 -15.44
CA GLU A 238 -14.00 41.34 -14.41
C GLU A 238 -15.20 40.80 -13.61
#